data_AF-A0A6B3IR28-F1
#
_entry.id   AF-A0A6B3IR28-F1
#
_cell.length_a   1.000
_cell.length_b   1.000
_cell.length_c   1.000
_cell.angle_alpha   90.00
_cell.angle_beta   90.00
_cell.angle_gamma   90.00
#
_symmetry.space_group_name_H-M   'P 1'
#
loop_
_entity.id
_entity.type
_entity.pdbx_description
1 polymer ?
#
loop_
_entity_poly.entity_id
_entity_poly.type
_entity_poly.pdbx_seq_one_letter_code
_entity_poly.pdbx_strand_id
1 'polypeptide(L)' 'CNRGKESLAVDLKDPRGLAVVRELVAGADVFVQNLAQGAAARLGLDAATLCAAHPRLVAVDISGYGE' A
#
# COMPACT_ATOMS: atom_id res chain seq x y z
N CYS A 1 14.76 5.17 9.73
CA CYS A 1 15.40 6.12 8.77
C CYS A 1 14.30 6.76 7.93
N ASN A 2 14.02 8.07 8.10
CA ASN A 2 12.91 8.77 7.40
C ASN A 2 13.28 10.18 6.90
N ARG A 3 14.58 10.54 6.90
CA ARG A 3 15.03 11.83 6.34
C ARG A 3 14.72 11.87 4.85
N GLY A 4 14.12 12.98 4.39
CA GLY A 4 13.79 13.19 2.98
C GLY A 4 12.47 12.59 2.52
N LYS A 5 11.66 12.02 3.42
CA LYS A 5 10.30 11.54 3.11
C LYS A 5 9.27 12.56 3.58
N GLU A 6 8.26 12.77 2.75
CA GLU A 6 7.02 13.43 3.17
C GLU A 6 6.18 12.46 4.01
N SER A 7 5.33 13.00 4.89
CA SER A 7 4.54 12.20 5.83
C SER A 7 3.10 12.69 5.83
N LEU A 8 2.17 11.75 5.73
CA LEU A 8 0.74 11.97 5.81
C LEU A 8 0.15 10.95 6.79
N ALA A 9 -0.61 11.42 7.79
CA ALA A 9 -1.34 10.54 8.70
C ALA A 9 -2.72 10.24 8.12
N VAL A 10 -3.03 8.95 7.94
CA VAL A 10 -4.30 8.48 7.39
C VAL A 10 -4.83 7.32 8.22
N ASP A 11 -6.12 7.33 8.54
CA ASP A 11 -6.79 6.17 9.12
C ASP A 11 -7.31 5.26 8.01
N LEU A 12 -6.71 4.07 7.86
CA LEU A 12 -7.10 3.08 6.84
C LEU A 12 -8.43 2.38 7.15
N LYS A 13 -8.96 2.52 8.37
CA LYS A 13 -10.28 1.99 8.74
C LYS A 13 -11.41 2.91 8.30
N ASP A 14 -11.12 4.19 8.13
CA ASP A 14 -12.07 5.13 7.52
C ASP A 14 -12.05 4.93 6.01
N PRO A 15 -13.20 4.64 5.36
CA PRO A 15 -13.28 4.50 3.91
C PRO A 15 -12.70 5.70 3.13
N ARG A 16 -12.79 6.90 3.70
CA ARG A 16 -12.21 8.12 3.11
C ARG A 16 -10.69 8.10 3.16
N GLY A 17 -10.12 7.61 4.26
CA GLY A 17 -8.67 7.45 4.38
C GLY A 17 -8.14 6.39 3.41
N LEU A 18 -8.85 5.26 3.30
CA LEU A 18 -8.49 4.24 2.30
C LEU A 18 -8.58 4.79 0.86
N ALA A 19 -9.57 5.61 0.55
CA ALA A 19 -9.70 6.25 -0.76
C ALA A 19 -8.50 7.17 -1.08
N VAL A 20 -8.05 7.98 -0.12
CA VAL A 20 -6.85 8.82 -0.29
C VAL A 20 -5.61 7.99 -0.62
N VAL A 21 -5.40 6.86 0.07
CA VAL A 21 -4.26 5.99 -0.22
C VAL A 21 -4.37 5.37 -1.61
N ARG A 22 -5.57 4.96 -2.02
CA ARG A 22 -5.80 4.41 -3.37
C ARG A 22 -5.51 5.43 -4.47
N GLU A 23 -5.88 6.69 -4.27
CA GLU A 23 -5.56 7.78 -5.20
C GLU A 23 -4.05 8.00 -5.30
N LEU A 24 -3.35 8.02 -4.16
CA LEU A 24 -1.88 8.14 -4.13
C LEU A 24 -1.21 6.96 -4.86
N VAL A 25 -1.71 5.74 -4.66
CA VAL A 25 -1.18 4.54 -5.33
C VAL A 25 -1.41 4.59 -6.84
N ALA A 26 -2.53 5.14 -7.30
CA ALA A 26 -2.82 5.23 -8.73
C ALA A 26 -1.81 6.10 -9.50
N GLY A 27 -1.16 7.06 -8.84
CA GLY A 27 -0.08 7.87 -9.38
C GLY A 27 1.33 7.41 -9.03
N ALA A 28 1.48 6.32 -8.26
CA ALA A 28 2.78 5.86 -7.78
C ALA A 28 3.45 4.88 -8.76
N ASP A 29 4.77 4.95 -8.84
CA ASP A 29 5.58 3.92 -9.53
C ASP A 29 5.87 2.72 -8.62
N VAL A 30 6.00 2.95 -7.32
CA VAL A 30 6.36 1.91 -6.33
C VAL A 30 5.50 2.05 -5.08
N PHE A 31 4.89 0.94 -4.65
CA PHE A 31 4.18 0.84 -3.38
C PHE A 31 4.87 -0.18 -2.48
N VAL A 32 5.29 0.25 -1.29
CA VAL A 32 5.99 -0.60 -0.31
C VAL A 32 5.17 -0.66 0.97
N GLN A 33 4.89 -1.87 1.43
CA GLN A 33 4.19 -2.07 2.70
C GLN A 33 4.83 -3.20 3.51
N ASN A 34 4.71 -3.10 4.83
CA ASN A 34 5.13 -4.12 5.80
C ASN A 34 4.03 -4.39 6.85
N LEU A 35 2.77 -4.34 6.42
CA LEU A 35 1.59 -4.64 7.22
C LEU A 35 1.59 -6.13 7.62
N ALA A 36 0.82 -6.46 8.65
CA ALA A 36 0.66 -7.85 9.07
C ALA A 36 0.06 -8.70 7.95
N GLN A 37 0.42 -9.98 7.91
CA GLN A 37 -0.05 -10.91 6.89
C GLN A 37 -1.58 -10.93 6.80
N GLY A 38 -2.09 -10.84 5.58
CA GLY A 38 -3.53 -10.74 5.30
C GLY A 38 -4.17 -9.38 5.60
N ALA A 39 -3.52 -8.46 6.31
CA ALA A 39 -4.05 -7.11 6.54
C ALA A 39 -4.07 -6.29 5.25
N ALA A 40 -3.00 -6.36 4.45
CA ALA A 40 -2.95 -5.71 3.14
C ALA A 40 -4.07 -6.22 2.20
N ALA A 41 -4.26 -7.54 2.15
CA ALA A 41 -5.32 -8.15 1.34
C ALA A 41 -6.73 -7.74 1.80
N ARG A 42 -6.99 -7.68 3.11
CA ARG A 42 -8.28 -7.19 3.66
C ARG A 42 -8.57 -5.74 3.29
N LEU A 43 -7.54 -4.92 3.15
CA LEU A 43 -7.65 -3.52 2.72
C LEU A 43 -7.62 -3.37 1.18
N GLY A 44 -7.38 -4.47 0.45
CA GLY A 44 -7.15 -4.49 -1.00
C GLY A 44 -5.94 -3.64 -1.42
N LEU A 45 -4.91 -3.63 -0.58
CA LEU A 45 -3.60 -2.98 -0.79
C LEU A 45 -2.49 -4.03 -0.96
N ASP A 46 -2.84 -5.28 -1.22
CA ASP A 46 -1.89 -6.34 -1.55
C ASP A 46 -1.40 -6.19 -3.00
N ALA A 47 -0.25 -6.81 -3.29
CA ALA A 47 0.39 -6.71 -4.60
C ALA A 47 -0.50 -7.21 -5.74
N ALA A 48 -1.23 -8.32 -5.55
CA ALA A 48 -2.07 -8.89 -6.60
C ALA A 48 -3.21 -7.93 -6.98
N THR A 49 -3.92 -7.40 -5.97
CA THR A 49 -5.00 -6.43 -6.18
C THR A 49 -4.49 -5.15 -6.84
N LEU A 50 -3.36 -4.60 -6.36
CA LEU A 50 -2.85 -3.32 -6.86
C LEU A 50 -2.25 -3.45 -8.27
N CYS A 51 -1.50 -4.51 -8.57
CA CYS A 51 -0.94 -4.72 -9.91
C CYS A 51 -2.02 -5.03 -10.95
N ALA A 52 -3.13 -5.66 -10.55
CA ALA A 52 -4.28 -5.85 -11.44
C ALA A 52 -4.93 -4.51 -11.84
N ALA A 53 -5.03 -3.56 -10.90
CA ALA A 53 -5.57 -2.22 -11.17
C ALA A 53 -4.56 -1.29 -11.86
N HIS A 54 -3.27 -1.45 -11.55
CA HIS A 54 -2.17 -0.59 -12.01
C HIS A 54 -1.02 -1.46 -12.54
N PRO A 55 -1.06 -1.91 -13.81
CA PRO A 55 -0.07 -2.85 -14.36
C PRO A 55 1.39 -2.34 -14.40
N ARG A 56 1.60 -1.03 -14.25
CA ARG A 56 2.92 -0.39 -14.19
C ARG A 56 3.49 -0.26 -12.78
N LEU A 57 2.66 -0.48 -11.76
CA LEU A 57 3.05 -0.35 -10.36
C LEU A 57 3.97 -1.49 -9.94
N VAL A 58 5.07 -1.16 -9.28
CA VAL A 58 5.89 -2.16 -8.56
C VAL A 58 5.39 -2.24 -7.12
N ALA A 59 4.72 -3.33 -6.77
CA ALA A 59 4.26 -3.58 -5.40
C ALA A 59 5.27 -4.46 -4.63
N VAL A 60 5.64 -4.03 -3.43
CA VAL A 60 6.58 -4.72 -2.54
C VAL A 60 5.89 -5.05 -1.22
N ASP A 61 5.78 -6.35 -0.94
CA ASP A 61 5.30 -6.88 0.34
C ASP A 61 6.48 -7.32 1.19
N ILE A 62 6.64 -6.72 2.37
CA ILE A 62 7.68 -7.06 3.33
C ILE A 62 7.05 -7.79 4.49
N SER A 63 7.30 -9.10 4.58
CA SER A 63 6.89 -9.92 5.71
C SER A 63 8.09 -10.40 6.53
N GLY A 64 7.87 -10.65 7.83
CA GLY A 64 8.93 -11.08 8.73
C GLY A 64 9.37 -12.54 8.55
N TYR A 65 8.48 -13.39 8.04
CA TYR A 65 8.71 -14.83 7.85
C TYR A 65 8.61 -15.29 6.40
N GLY A 66 8.39 -14.37 5.46
CA GLY A 66 8.03 -14.73 4.08
C GLY A 66 6.60 -15.24 3.97
N GLU A 67 6.19 -15.50 2.73
CA GLU A 67 5.26 -16.59 2.40
C GLU A 67 6.07 -17.74 1.79
#